data_AF-A0A538AFX0-F1
#
_entry.id   AF-A0A538AFX0-F1
#
_cell.length_a   1.000
_cell.length_b   1.000
_cell.length_c   1.000
_cell.angle_alpha   90.00
_cell.angle_beta   90.00
_cell.angle_gamma   90.00
#
_symmetry.space_group_name_H-M   'P 1'
#
loop_
_entity.id
_entity.type
_entity.pdbx_description
1 polymer ?
#
loop_
_entity_poly.entity_id
_entity_poly.type
_entity_poly.pdbx_seq_one_letter_code
_entity_poly.pdbx_strand_id
1 'polypeptide(L)' 'MCRAVEKYHLWVEDFPTAHDRVMLLGARVLKAAGNVDSGENFQVYADPARHPFCLCWVEGRKPR' A
#
# COMPACT_ATOMS: atom_id res chain seq x y z
N MET A 1 -3.73 3.25 12.24
CA MET A 1 -3.00 2.01 12.59
C MET A 1 -3.68 0.87 11.84
N CYS A 2 -3.00 0.25 10.86
CA CYS A 2 -3.55 -0.77 9.95
C CYS A 2 -4.26 -1.90 10.71
N ARG A 3 -5.58 -1.79 10.87
CA ARG A 3 -6.45 -2.83 11.46
C ARG A 3 -7.31 -3.44 10.37
N ALA A 4 -6.68 -4.02 9.35
CA ALA A 4 -7.34 -4.89 8.38
C ALA A 4 -6.28 -5.50 7.47
N VAL A 5 -5.68 -6.62 7.89
CA VAL A 5 -5.37 -7.84 7.12
C VAL A 5 -4.27 -8.64 7.83
N GLU A 6 -4.67 -9.71 8.50
CA GLU A 6 -3.84 -10.54 9.35
C GLU A 6 -2.81 -11.43 8.60
N LYS A 7 -2.15 -10.97 7.52
CA LYS A 7 -1.13 -11.85 6.90
C LYS A 7 0.09 -11.23 6.20
N TYR A 8 0.02 -10.07 5.54
CA TYR A 8 1.21 -9.52 4.85
C TYR A 8 1.25 -7.98 4.82
N HIS A 9 2.17 -7.40 5.58
CA HIS A 9 2.53 -5.98 5.53
C HIS A 9 3.90 -5.86 4.87
N LEU A 10 3.96 -5.16 3.74
CA LEU A 10 5.20 -4.92 2.99
C LEU A 10 5.58 -3.46 3.15
N TRP A 11 6.75 -3.22 3.71
CA TRP A 11 7.35 -1.90 3.77
C TRP A 11 8.11 -1.62 2.47
N VAL A 12 7.77 -0.53 1.79
CA VAL A 12 8.38 -0.11 0.53
C VAL A 12 8.88 1.32 0.65
N GLU A 13 10.06 1.58 0.09
CA GLU A 13 10.64 2.93 0.04
C GLU A 13 10.06 3.74 -1.13
N ASP A 14 9.75 3.05 -2.24
CA ASP A 14 9.19 3.62 -3.46
C ASP A 14 7.79 3.03 -3.71
N PHE A 15 6.76 3.75 -3.26
CA PHE A 15 5.37 3.36 -3.46
C PHE A 15 4.96 3.29 -4.94
N PRO A 16 5.24 4.29 -5.80
CA PRO A 16 4.95 4.22 -7.23
C PRO A 16 5.49 2.95 -7.91
N THR A 17 6.77 2.64 -7.71
CA THR A 17 7.37 1.44 -8.32
C THR A 17 6.74 0.15 -7.78
N ALA A 18 6.45 0.10 -6.48
CA ALA A 18 5.79 -1.05 -5.87
C ALA A 18 4.34 -1.21 -6.37
N HIS A 19 3.61 -0.10 -6.54
CA HIS A 19 2.26 -0.06 -7.09
C HIS A 19 2.22 -0.66 -8.50
N ASP A 20 3.10 -0.20 -9.39
CA ASP A 20 3.14 -0.68 -10.77
C ASP A 20 3.43 -2.19 -10.84
N ARG A 21 4.35 -2.67 -10.00
CA ARG A 21 4.67 -4.11 -9.90
C ARG A 21 3.47 -4.93 -9.47
N VAL A 22 2.76 -4.51 -8.43
CA VAL A 22 1.60 -5.27 -7.95
C VAL A 22 0.43 -5.22 -8.93
N MET A 23 0.23 -4.09 -9.61
CA MET A 23 -0.74 -3.97 -10.70
C MET A 23 -0.40 -4.91 -11.86
N LEU A 24 0.87 -4.99 -12.27
CA LEU A 24 1.34 -5.88 -13.32
C LEU A 24 1.12 -7.37 -12.97
N LEU A 25 1.27 -7.73 -11.70
CA LEU A 25 1.00 -9.08 -11.19
C LEU A 25 -0.51 -9.40 -11.09
N GLY A 26 -1.38 -8.45 -11.44
CA GLY A 26 -2.83 -8.60 -11.41
C GLY A 26 -3.46 -8.29 -10.05
N ALA A 27 -2.73 -7.65 -9.14
CA ALA A 27 -3.32 -7.18 -7.90
C ALA A 27 -4.35 -6.08 -8.17
N ARG A 28 -5.35 -5.98 -7.31
CA ARG A 28 -6.43 -4.99 -7.38
C ARG A 28 -6.37 -4.10 -6.15
N VAL A 29 -6.51 -2.79 -6.33
CA VAL A 29 -6.60 -1.86 -5.20
C VAL A 29 -7.92 -2.08 -4.46
N LEU A 30 -7.86 -2.37 -3.16
CA LEU A 30 -9.04 -2.49 -2.29
C LEU A 30 -9.31 -1.22 -1.50
N LYS A 31 -8.26 -0.61 -0.95
CA LYS A 31 -8.32 0.66 -0.22
C LYS A 31 -7.11 1.49 -0.60
N ALA A 32 -7.31 2.58 -1.32
CA ALA A 32 -6.27 3.57 -1.58
C ALA A 32 -5.82 4.25 -0.27
N ALA A 33 -4.57 4.72 -0.22
CA ALA A 33 -4.14 5.55 0.89
C ALA A 33 -5.05 6.76 1.05
N GLY A 34 -5.45 7.03 2.31
CA GLY A 34 -6.23 8.21 2.66
C GLY A 34 -5.39 9.49 2.51
N ASN A 35 -6.06 10.64 2.54
CA ASN A 35 -5.42 11.96 2.45
C ASN A 35 -4.19 12.06 3.37
N VAL A 36 -3.13 12.68 2.86
CA VAL A 36 -1.79 12.84 3.47
C VAL A 36 -1.86 13.41 4.90
N ASP A 37 -2.89 14.20 5.23
CA ASP A 37 -3.13 14.74 6.58
C ASP A 37 -3.52 13.69 7.64
N SER A 38 -3.95 12.50 7.23
CA SER A 38 -4.38 11.43 8.15
C SER A 38 -3.25 10.49 8.58
N GLY A 39 -2.02 10.65 8.05
CA GLY A 39 -0.89 9.77 8.35
C GLY A 39 -1.08 8.32 7.88
N GLU A 40 -2.01 8.07 6.96
CA GLU A 40 -2.24 6.77 6.35
C GLU A 40 -1.31 6.56 5.14
N ASN A 41 -0.02 6.34 5.38
CA ASN A 41 0.96 6.01 4.33
C ASN A 41 0.90 4.52 3.94
N PHE A 42 -0.30 4.00 3.73
CA PHE A 42 -0.49 2.61 3.34
C PHE A 42 -1.67 2.43 2.40
N GLN A 43 -1.54 1.49 1.47
CA GLN A 43 -2.56 1.13 0.50
C GLN A 43 -2.77 -0.39 0.54
N VAL A 44 -4.03 -0.80 0.52
CA VAL A 44 -4.45 -2.20 0.58
C VAL A 44 -4.75 -2.70 -0.83
N TYR A 45 -4.17 -3.85 -1.17
CA TYR A 45 -4.35 -4.54 -2.43
C TYR A 45 -4.87 -5.96 -2.18
N ALA A 46 -5.49 -6.56 -3.19
CA ALA A 46 -5.81 -7.98 -3.24
C ALA A 46 -5.14 -8.62 -4.44
N ASP A 47 -4.42 -9.71 -4.22
CA ASP A 47 -3.87 -10.50 -5.31
C ASP A 47 -4.99 -11.25 -6.08
N PRO A 48 -4.71 -11.78 -7.28
CA PRO A 48 -5.64 -12.63 -8.02
C PRO A 48 -6.09 -13.88 -7.25
N ALA A 49 -5.29 -14.36 -6.29
CA ALA A 49 -5.61 -15.50 -5.44
C ALA A 49 -6.53 -15.15 -4.25
N ARG A 50 -7.04 -13.91 -4.19
CA ARG A 50 -7.91 -13.36 -3.14
C ARG A 50 -7.25 -13.20 -1.76
N HIS A 51 -5.93 -13.08 -1.72
CA HIS A 51 -5.16 -12.70 -0.53
C HIS A 51 -4.95 -11.19 -0.49
N PRO A 52 -5.50 -10.51 0.53
CA PRO A 52 -5.29 -9.10 0.69
C PRO A 52 -3.98 -8.80 1.42
N PHE A 53 -3.24 -7.80 0.96
CA PHE A 53 -1.96 -7.36 1.51
C PHE A 53 -1.85 -5.83 1.53
N CYS A 54 -1.00 -5.29 2.41
CA CYS A 54 -0.78 -3.85 2.56
C CYS A 54 0.62 -3.47 2.07
N LEU A 55 0.70 -2.44 1.23
CA LEU A 55 1.95 -1.70 1.00
C LEU A 55 1.97 -0.51 1.95
N CYS A 56 2.99 -0.43 2.80
CA CYS A 56 3.25 0.69 3.69
C CYS A 56 4.52 1.42 3.23
N TRP A 57 4.53 2.75 3.25
CA TRP A 57 5.72 3.54 2.93
C TRP A 57 5.93 4.64 3.96
N VAL A 58 7.14 5.20 3.98
CA VAL A 58 7.36 6.48 4.67
C VAL A 58 7.09 7.50 3.58
N GLU A 59 6.09 8.35 3.74
CA GLU A 59 6.01 9.57 2.93
C GLU A 59 7.28 10.35 3.26
N GLY A 60 8.27 10.28 2.38
CA GLY A 60 9.51 11.04 2.48
C GLY A 60 9.10 12.49 2.62
N ARG A 61 9.31 13.04 3.82
CA ARG A 61 9.03 14.44 4.15
C ARG A 61 9.66 15.28 3.04
N LYS A 62 8.86 15.81 2.10
CA LYS A 62 9.37 16.82 1.16
C LYS A 62 9.93 17.96 2.01
N PRO A 63 11.20 18.34 1.87
CA PRO A 63 11.65 19.59 2.44
C PRO A 63 10.87 20.70 1.73
N ARG A 64 10.18 21.54 2.52
CA ARG A 64 9.56 22.78 2.03
C ARG A 64 10.61 23.73 1.48
#